data_AF-A0A969ZH85-F1
#
_entry.id   AF-A0A969ZH85-F1
#
_cell.length_a   1.000
_cell.length_b   1.000
_cell.length_c   1.000
_cell.angle_alpha   90.00
_cell.angle_beta   90.00
_cell.angle_gamma   90.00
#
_symmetry.space_group_name_H-M   'P 1'
#
loop_
_entity.id
_entity.type
_entity.pdbx_description
1 polymer ?
#
loop_
_entity_poly.entity_id
_entity_poly.type
_entity_poly.pdbx_seq_one_letter_code
_entity_poly.pdbx_strand_id
1 'polypeptide(L)' 'MKYICHSLFYFCDINDECHKLSLTDSEVRKGFTAVWEKPEIIYKKNMEMFNEPSKYKDTKFIGKLIAGEVN' A
#
# COMPACT_ATOMS: atom_id res chain seq x y z
N MET A 1 -1.00 -20.78 19.36
CA MET A 1 -1.16 -19.31 19.26
C MET A 1 -1.35 -18.96 17.77
N LYS A 2 -2.47 -18.36 17.38
CA LYS A 2 -2.76 -18.03 15.98
C LYS A 2 -2.43 -16.56 15.75
N TYR A 3 -1.46 -16.27 14.88
CA TYR A 3 -1.15 -14.90 14.47
C TYR A 3 -2.24 -14.39 13.53
N ILE A 4 -2.86 -13.25 13.86
CA ILE A 4 -3.88 -12.59 13.05
C ILE A 4 -3.34 -11.22 12.67
N CYS A 5 -3.24 -10.98 11.35
CA CYS A 5 -2.78 -9.70 10.81
C CYS A 5 -3.98 -8.92 10.25
N HIS A 6 -4.25 -7.76 10.84
CA HIS A 6 -5.24 -6.80 10.38
C HIS A 6 -4.56 -5.72 9.53
N SER A 7 -5.16 -5.39 8.38
CA SER A 7 -4.77 -4.25 7.54
C SER A 7 -5.80 -3.15 7.73
N LEU A 8 -5.35 -1.92 7.95
CA LEU A 8 -6.20 -0.72 8.09
C LEU A 8 -5.86 0.23 6.95
N PHE A 9 -6.88 0.81 6.33
CA PHE A 9 -6.74 1.74 5.21
C PHE A 9 -7.46 3.05 5.57
N TYR A 10 -6.84 4.17 5.22
CA TYR A 10 -7.32 5.51 5.57
C TYR A 10 -7.30 6.40 4.32
N PHE A 11 -8.35 7.18 4.15
CA PHE A 11 -8.37 8.30 3.21
C PHE A 11 -7.97 9.56 3.97
N CYS A 12 -7.01 10.29 3.42
CA CYS A 12 -6.52 11.53 4.00
C CYS A 12 -6.52 12.60 2.91
N ASP A 13 -7.04 13.78 3.24
CA ASP A 13 -6.82 14.95 2.43
C ASP A 13 -5.35 15.37 2.52
N ILE A 14 -4.73 15.62 1.37
CA ILE A 14 -3.35 16.09 1.32
C ILE A 14 -3.40 17.61 1.35
N ASN A 15 -2.84 18.21 2.39
CA ASN A 15 -2.55 19.65 2.41
C ASN A 15 -1.28 19.92 1.56
N ASP A 16 -1.08 21.14 1.09
CA ASP A 16 0.10 21.53 0.28
C ASP A 16 1.46 21.23 0.95
N GLU A 17 1.46 20.96 2.26
CA GLU A 17 2.61 20.45 3.00
C GLU A 17 2.85 18.96 2.69
N CYS A 18 3.53 18.69 1.58
CA CYS A 18 4.06 17.37 1.28
C CYS A 18 5.22 17.04 2.25
N HIS A 19 4.91 16.36 3.36
CA HIS A 19 5.95 15.81 4.22
C HIS A 19 6.73 14.70 3.51
N LYS A 20 8.03 14.61 3.84
CA LYS A 20 8.89 13.54 3.33
C LYS A 20 8.35 12.19 3.80
N LEU A 21 8.10 11.29 2.87
CA LEU A 21 7.70 9.91 3.18
C LEU A 21 8.80 9.23 4.00
N SER A 22 8.45 8.71 5.17
CA SER A 22 9.37 7.98 6.05
C SER A 22 9.13 6.48 5.94
N LEU A 23 10.21 5.72 5.83
CA LEU A 23 10.20 4.26 5.93
C LEU A 23 10.75 3.83 7.29
N THR A 24 10.31 2.68 7.78
CA THR A 24 10.96 2.04 8.94
C THR A 24 12.35 1.53 8.55
N ASP A 25 13.26 1.43 9.52
CA ASP A 25 14.61 0.88 9.28
C ASP A 25 14.58 -0.51 8.63
N SER A 26 13.55 -1.30 8.94
CA SER A 26 13.37 -2.64 8.36
C SER A 26 13.03 -2.60 6.87
N GLU A 27 12.29 -1.60 6.42
CA GLU A 27 11.91 -1.39 5.04
C GLU A 27 13.09 -0.84 4.24
N VAL A 28 13.85 0.09 4.83
CA VAL A 28 15.10 0.60 4.25
C VAL A 28 16.09 -0.54 4.01
N ARG A 29 16.30 -1.43 5.00
CA ARG A 29 17.18 -2.60 4.83
C ARG A 29 16.72 -3.58 3.75
N LYS A 30 15.42 -3.65 3.49
CA LYS A 30 14.83 -4.48 2.42
C LYS A 30 14.85 -3.77 1.05
N GLY A 31 15.37 -2.55 0.97
CA GLY A 31 15.48 -1.78 -0.28
C GLY A 31 14.17 -1.16 -0.74
N PHE A 32 13.17 -1.00 0.13
CA PHE A 32 11.93 -0.32 -0.23
C PHE A 32 12.17 1.19 -0.46
N THR A 33 11.36 1.77 -1.34
CA THR A 33 11.30 3.21 -1.58
C THR A 33 9.85 3.65 -1.44
N ALA A 34 9.60 4.74 -0.71
CA ALA A 34 8.27 5.32 -0.59
C ALA A 34 8.06 6.37 -1.69
N VAL A 35 6.99 6.21 -2.47
CA VAL A 35 6.62 7.11 -3.56
C VAL A 35 5.12 7.38 -3.53
N TRP A 36 4.73 8.60 -3.89
CA TRP A 36 3.34 8.91 -4.24
C TRP A 36 3.07 8.42 -5.66
N GLU A 37 2.01 7.65 -5.85
CA GLU A 37 1.71 7.02 -7.13
C GLU A 37 0.21 6.80 -7.28
N LYS A 38 -0.26 6.71 -8.53
CA LYS A 38 -1.68 6.46 -8.82
C LYS A 38 -2.09 5.03 -8.46
N PRO A 39 -3.32 4.80 -7.95
CA PRO A 39 -3.80 3.47 -7.58
C PRO A 39 -3.61 2.40 -8.68
N GLU A 40 -3.81 2.76 -9.94
CA GLU A 40 -3.71 1.82 -11.08
C GLU A 40 -2.27 1.32 -11.28
N ILE A 41 -1.29 2.21 -11.09
CA ILE A 41 0.13 1.86 -11.21
C ILE A 41 0.56 1.02 -10.01
N ILE A 42 0.08 1.34 -8.81
CA ILE A 42 0.35 0.54 -7.60
C ILE A 42 -0.24 -0.87 -7.76
N TYR A 43 -1.48 -0.98 -8.24
CA TYR A 43 -2.14 -2.27 -8.48
C TYR A 43 -1.33 -3.14 -9.44
N LYS A 44 -0.91 -2.57 -10.58
CA LYS A 44 -0.12 -3.29 -11.58
C LYS A 44 1.21 -3.78 -11.00
N LYS A 45 1.96 -2.91 -10.30
CA LYS A 45 3.24 -3.30 -9.68
C LYS A 45 3.07 -4.38 -8.61
N ASN A 46 2.00 -4.32 -7.81
CA ASN A 46 1.77 -5.33 -6.79
C ASN A 46 1.43 -6.70 -7.41
N MET A 47 0.70 -6.73 -8.53
CA MET A 47 0.42 -7.96 -9.28
C MET A 47 1.69 -8.61 -9.85
N GLU A 48 2.69 -7.82 -10.22
CA GLU A 48 4.00 -8.33 -10.68
C GLU A 48 4.85 -8.92 -9.53
N MET A 49 4.60 -8.50 -8.28
CA MET A 49 5.38 -8.86 -7.09
C MET A 49 4.60 -9.71 -6.08
N PHE A 50 3.61 -10.47 -6.55
CA PHE A 50 2.54 -11.12 -5.80
C PHE A 50 2.98 -12.37 -4.99
N ASN A 51 4.03 -12.22 -4.19
CA ASN A 51 4.69 -13.35 -3.52
C ASN A 51 4.47 -13.38 -2.00
N GLU A 52 3.78 -12.38 -1.43
CA GLU A 52 3.62 -12.22 0.03
C GLU A 52 2.13 -12.02 0.41
N PRO A 53 1.64 -12.61 1.51
CA PRO A 53 0.25 -12.48 1.95
C PRO A 53 -0.20 -11.04 2.24
N SER A 54 0.70 -10.15 2.67
CA SER A 54 0.40 -8.73 2.86
C SER A 54 0.09 -8.05 1.53
N LYS A 55 0.94 -8.29 0.52
CA LYS A 55 0.76 -7.74 -0.83
C LYS A 55 -0.55 -8.19 -1.47
N TYR A 56 -0.98 -9.43 -1.23
CA TYR A 56 -2.31 -9.90 -1.67
C TYR A 56 -3.44 -9.01 -1.15
N LYS A 57 -3.42 -8.71 0.17
CA LYS A 57 -4.47 -7.89 0.81
C LYS A 57 -4.48 -6.47 0.26
N ASP A 58 -3.29 -5.87 0.16
CA ASP A 58 -3.13 -4.50 -0.34
C ASP A 58 -3.59 -4.40 -1.80
N THR A 59 -3.20 -5.37 -2.64
CA THR A 59 -3.64 -5.44 -4.04
C THR A 59 -5.15 -5.56 -4.16
N LYS A 60 -5.78 -6.40 -3.32
CA LYS A 60 -7.23 -6.59 -3.31
C LYS A 60 -7.95 -5.31 -2.90
N PHE A 61 -7.44 -4.59 -1.89
CA PHE A 61 -7.99 -3.31 -1.49
C PHE A 61 -7.88 -2.28 -2.61
N ILE A 62 -6.70 -2.13 -3.22
CA ILE A 62 -6.49 -1.16 -4.31
C ILE A 62 -7.37 -1.49 -5.52
N GLY A 63 -7.55 -2.78 -5.85
CA GLY A 63 -8.46 -3.19 -6.92
C GLY A 63 -9.90 -2.74 -6.67
N LYS A 64 -10.38 -2.86 -5.42
CA LYS A 64 -11.71 -2.35 -5.02
C LYS A 64 -11.78 -0.82 -5.07
N LEU A 65 -10.71 -0.14 -4.67
CA LEU A 65 -10.61 1.31 -4.76
C LEU A 65 -10.75 1.79 -6.21
N ILE A 66 -10.02 1.15 -7.14
CA ILE A 66 -10.12 1.45 -8.58
C ILE A 66 -11.51 1.16 -9.13
N ALA A 67 -12.16 0.09 -8.67
CA ALA A 67 -13.52 -0.28 -9.07
C ALA A 67 -14.61 0.64 -8.47
N GLY A 68 -14.26 1.56 -7.57
CA GLY A 68 -15.23 2.41 -6.87
C GLY A 68 -16.07 1.67 -5.83
N GLU A 69 -15.59 0.52 -5.33
CA GLU A 69 -16.27 -0.29 -4.31
C GLU A 69 -15.87 0.08 -2.87
N VAL A 70 -15.01 1.08 -2.71
CA VAL A 70 -14.56 1.63 -1.43
C VAL A 70 -15.02 3.07 -1.34
N ASN A 71 -15.74 3.42 -0.28
CA ASN A 71 -16.26 4.76 0.01
C ASN A 71 -15.47 5.42 1.14
#